data_AF-A0A3S1H190-F1
#
_entry.id   AF-A0A3S1H190-F1
#
_cell.length_a   1.000
_cell.length_b   1.000
_cell.length_c   1.000
_cell.angle_alpha   90.00
_cell.angle_beta   90.00
_cell.angle_gamma   90.00
#
_symmetry.space_group_name_H-M   'P 1'
#
loop_
_entity.id
_entity.type
_entity.pdbx_description
1 polymer ?
#
loop_
_entity_poly.entity_id
_entity_poly.type
_entity_poly.pdbx_seq_one_letter_code
_entity_poly.pdbx_strand_id
1 'polypeptide(L)'
;EAPVSITFNARNDNATTLLALYGLPALPLGMLGHANTDISAKGSVAGGLATSFNLTADDFRAGFDGTVAETAQGAAAKGKINLDAADIEPWLMTTGVGLPGMGTGTSTSLAADADFGNGLLVLSGLTGSINKAAVSGDINIDAKDGLPHLAGALALDELDLDPLAVSLFGDQSFAPAKGGWPTTPFSQKSTLPFNADLDLDTSALAVGPFATAHDASFSLKLDREGIHVSDLKAKLYGGDVTGLFDLKNTEGTGLFSGQMRLAGSDLSAVLPGAGIGGSGDLSAALSTSGKSVDAMIAALSGSGTAALKALKVDGINPDGFGAIIAKADAIGRDIDTAKTAEFAPRIVGEGSFAAGDTDVAFTVANGTLRAPPISLDNPGATLSADVTADLNTSIVTAKGALTYRPGDEALVGSE
;
A
#
# COMPACT_ATOMS: atom_id res chain seq x y z
N GLU A 1 33.18 42.05 15.74
CA GLU A 1 32.73 42.43 14.37
C GLU A 1 33.84 42.41 13.32
N ALA A 2 35.01 41.81 13.58
CA ALA A 2 36.04 41.73 12.55
C ALA A 2 35.54 40.89 11.36
N PRO A 3 35.66 41.39 10.11
CA PRO A 3 35.29 40.62 8.93
C PRO A 3 36.25 39.44 8.74
N VAL A 4 35.70 38.28 8.41
CA VAL A 4 36.42 37.03 8.15
C VAL A 4 36.04 36.54 6.77
N SER A 5 37.03 36.02 6.04
CA SER A 5 36.86 35.30 4.78
C SER A 5 37.59 33.96 4.89
N ILE A 6 36.88 32.86 4.72
CA ILE A 6 37.40 31.49 4.76
C ILE A 6 37.16 30.85 3.41
N THR A 7 38.16 30.15 2.92
CA THR A 7 38.06 29.25 1.76
C THR A 7 38.70 27.93 2.13
N PHE A 8 38.00 26.84 1.89
CA PHE A 8 38.48 25.49 2.12
C PHE A 8 38.16 24.63 0.90
N ASN A 9 39.17 23.93 0.38
CA ASN A 9 39.02 23.02 -0.73
C ASN A 9 39.71 21.71 -0.36
N ALA A 10 39.02 20.59 -0.56
CA ALA A 10 39.60 19.27 -0.36
C ALA A 10 39.18 18.31 -1.46
N ARG A 11 40.02 17.32 -1.71
CA ARG A 11 39.75 16.23 -2.65
C ARG A 11 40.27 14.92 -2.08
N ASN A 12 39.60 13.84 -2.40
CA ASN A 12 40.02 12.50 -2.01
C ASN A 12 39.54 11.49 -3.04
N ASP A 13 40.33 10.44 -3.27
CA ASP A 13 39.94 9.34 -4.17
C ASP A 13 38.85 8.44 -3.53
N ASN A 14 38.56 8.64 -2.24
CA ASN A 14 37.47 8.02 -1.51
C ASN A 14 36.67 9.07 -0.73
N ALA A 15 35.45 9.35 -1.18
CA ALA A 15 34.56 10.37 -0.59
C ALA A 15 34.21 10.09 0.88
N THR A 16 34.30 8.84 1.33
CA THR A 16 34.13 8.47 2.76
C THR A 16 35.05 9.28 3.66
N THR A 17 36.27 9.59 3.19
CA THR A 17 37.23 10.43 3.93
C THR A 17 36.74 11.87 4.10
N LEU A 18 36.05 12.42 3.09
CA LEU A 18 35.48 13.76 3.15
C LEU A 18 34.24 13.80 4.06
N LEU A 19 33.41 12.75 4.06
CA LEU A 19 32.30 12.64 5.02
C LEU A 19 32.82 12.60 6.47
N ALA A 20 33.86 11.80 6.72
CA ALA A 20 34.50 11.71 8.04
C ALA A 20 35.12 13.06 8.47
N LEU A 21 35.70 13.83 7.54
CA LEU A 21 36.21 15.17 7.80
C LEU A 21 35.12 16.12 8.32
N TYR A 22 33.89 15.97 7.84
CA TYR A 22 32.74 16.76 8.27
C TYR A 22 32.02 16.20 9.51
N GLY A 23 32.57 15.16 10.14
CA GLY A 23 32.00 14.54 11.34
C GLY A 23 30.76 13.71 11.08
N LEU A 24 30.45 13.39 9.81
CA LEU A 24 29.37 12.49 9.46
C LEU A 24 29.78 11.03 9.76
N PRO A 25 28.84 10.14 10.09
CA PRO A 25 29.10 8.70 10.10
C PRO A 25 29.68 8.27 8.75
N ALA A 26 30.76 7.49 8.78
CA ALA A 26 31.54 7.15 7.59
C ALA A 26 32.04 5.70 7.67
N LEU A 27 31.14 4.75 7.43
CA LEU A 27 31.45 3.33 7.40
C LEU A 27 32.40 3.02 6.23
N PRO A 28 33.52 2.31 6.45
CA PRO A 28 34.54 2.06 5.43
C PRO A 28 34.12 0.93 4.48
N LEU A 29 33.02 1.14 3.75
CA LEU A 29 32.42 0.15 2.84
C LEU A 29 33.12 0.09 1.47
N GLY A 30 33.93 1.10 1.13
CA GLY A 30 34.68 1.14 -0.13
C GLY A 30 33.80 1.39 -1.37
N MET A 31 32.58 1.91 -1.18
CA MET A 31 31.61 2.12 -2.26
C MET A 31 31.64 3.54 -2.84
N LEU A 32 32.17 4.51 -2.10
CA LEU A 32 32.25 5.90 -2.56
C LEU A 32 33.61 6.15 -3.23
N GLY A 33 33.55 6.52 -4.51
CA GLY A 33 34.71 6.85 -5.33
C GLY A 33 35.28 8.24 -5.05
N HIS A 34 35.87 8.84 -6.07
CA HIS A 34 36.52 10.12 -5.96
C HIS A 34 35.52 11.24 -5.65
N ALA A 35 35.91 12.21 -4.83
CA ALA A 35 35.12 13.40 -4.57
C ALA A 35 35.98 14.63 -4.27
N ASN A 36 35.42 15.79 -4.56
CA ASN A 36 35.95 17.09 -4.18
C ASN A 36 34.90 17.90 -3.43
N THR A 37 35.37 18.79 -2.58
CA THR A 37 34.53 19.69 -1.81
C THR A 37 35.13 21.08 -1.78
N ASP A 38 34.26 22.07 -1.87
CA ASP A 38 34.59 23.48 -1.96
C ASP A 38 33.70 24.25 -0.98
N ILE A 39 34.32 24.99 -0.07
CA ILE A 39 33.64 25.82 0.93
C ILE A 39 34.17 27.24 0.83
N SER A 40 33.27 28.21 0.79
CA SER A 40 33.60 29.62 1.00
C SER A 40 32.66 30.23 2.02
N ALA A 41 33.19 31.01 2.95
CA ALA A 41 32.43 31.68 3.99
C ALA A 41 32.92 33.11 4.18
N LYS A 42 32.05 34.11 4.15
CA LYS A 42 32.39 35.54 4.30
C LYS A 42 31.40 36.24 5.21
N GLY A 43 31.89 37.04 6.14
CA GLY A 43 31.04 37.81 7.05
C GLY A 43 31.72 38.10 8.37
N SER A 44 30.98 38.04 9.47
CA SER A 44 31.56 38.14 10.82
C SER A 44 30.95 37.10 11.73
N VAL A 45 31.71 36.56 12.68
CA VAL A 45 31.22 35.50 13.58
C VAL A 45 29.95 35.91 14.33
N ALA A 46 29.86 37.17 14.76
CA ALA A 46 28.69 37.69 15.48
C ALA A 46 27.48 37.98 14.56
N GLY A 47 27.71 38.24 13.26
CA GLY A 47 26.67 38.62 12.30
C GLY A 47 26.28 37.52 11.31
N GLY A 48 26.87 36.33 11.44
CA GLY A 48 26.74 35.24 10.47
C GLY A 48 27.74 35.32 9.33
N LEU A 49 27.96 34.16 8.71
CA LEU A 49 28.82 33.95 7.57
C LEU A 49 27.97 33.55 6.38
N ALA A 50 27.99 34.35 5.31
CA ALA A 50 27.46 33.94 4.02
C ALA A 50 28.35 32.80 3.50
N THR A 51 27.78 31.60 3.38
CA THR A 51 28.47 30.34 3.15
C THR A 51 27.94 29.68 1.90
N SER A 52 28.86 29.25 1.04
CA SER A 52 28.60 28.36 -0.08
C SER A 52 29.41 27.07 0.13
N PHE A 53 28.75 25.93 0.03
CA PHE A 53 29.31 24.60 0.16
C PHE A 53 28.92 23.77 -1.07
N ASN A 54 29.89 23.07 -1.64
CA ASN A 54 29.67 22.07 -2.68
C ASN A 54 30.43 20.79 -2.33
N LEU A 55 29.81 19.66 -2.58
CA LEU A 55 30.42 18.33 -2.61
C LEU A 55 30.08 17.70 -3.95
N THR A 56 31.07 17.29 -4.72
CA THR A 56 30.89 16.69 -6.05
C THR A 56 31.69 15.39 -6.14
N ALA A 57 31.07 14.37 -6.73
CA ALA A 57 31.68 13.11 -7.15
C ALA A 57 31.18 12.80 -8.58
N ASP A 58 31.57 11.65 -9.15
CA ASP A 58 31.18 11.25 -10.52
C ASP A 58 29.67 11.35 -10.77
N ASP A 59 28.86 10.76 -9.88
CA ASP A 59 27.40 10.64 -10.01
C ASP A 59 26.64 11.25 -8.83
N PHE A 60 27.27 12.16 -8.09
CA PHE A 60 26.70 12.81 -6.91
C PHE A 60 27.11 14.27 -6.81
N ARG A 61 26.15 15.12 -6.45
CA ARG A 61 26.35 16.51 -6.08
C ARG A 61 25.47 16.86 -4.90
N ALA A 62 26.04 17.54 -3.91
CA ALA A 62 25.28 18.20 -2.85
C ALA A 62 25.77 19.63 -2.70
N GLY A 63 24.85 20.56 -2.51
CA GLY A 63 25.13 21.98 -2.43
C GLY A 63 24.35 22.66 -1.31
N PHE A 64 24.95 23.69 -0.73
CA PHE A 64 24.30 24.63 0.18
C PHE A 64 24.76 26.05 -0.13
N ASP A 65 23.82 26.98 -0.25
CA ASP A 65 24.09 28.41 -0.38
C ASP A 65 23.21 29.19 0.59
N GLY A 66 23.82 29.80 1.60
CA GLY A 66 23.08 30.40 2.70
C GLY A 66 23.93 31.18 3.70
N THR A 67 23.41 31.31 4.91
CA THR A 67 24.09 31.91 6.05
C THR A 67 24.26 30.87 7.15
N VAL A 68 25.47 30.78 7.72
CA VAL A 68 25.77 29.96 8.90
C VAL A 68 26.14 30.90 10.04
N ALA A 69 25.61 30.65 11.23
CA ALA A 69 25.89 31.44 12.42
C ALA A 69 26.05 30.54 13.65
N GLU A 70 26.85 31.01 14.61
CA GLU A 70 26.87 30.43 15.95
C GLU A 70 25.87 31.21 16.82
N THR A 71 24.91 30.51 17.42
CA THR A 71 23.91 31.10 18.31
C THR A 71 24.13 30.63 19.74
N ALA A 72 23.39 31.19 20.70
CA ALA A 72 23.42 30.71 22.08
C ALA A 72 22.91 29.25 22.22
N GLN A 73 22.17 28.76 21.22
CA GLN A 73 21.61 27.41 21.13
C GLN A 73 22.46 26.48 20.24
N GLY A 74 23.65 26.93 19.83
CA GLY A 74 24.57 26.20 18.94
C GLY A 74 24.53 26.70 17.50
N ALA A 75 25.07 25.89 16.60
CA ALA A 75 25.14 26.22 15.17
C ALA A 75 23.73 26.35 14.56
N ALA A 76 23.57 27.37 13.71
CA ALA A 76 22.39 27.59 12.89
C ALA A 76 22.80 27.79 11.43
N ALA A 77 21.98 27.30 10.51
CA ALA A 77 22.19 27.46 9.08
C ALA A 77 20.87 27.72 8.37
N LYS A 78 20.83 28.73 7.49
CA LYS A 78 19.64 29.04 6.70
C LYS A 78 20.04 29.31 5.25
N GLY A 79 19.44 28.61 4.31
CA GLY A 79 19.83 28.74 2.90
C GLY A 79 19.17 27.72 1.99
N LYS A 80 19.56 27.73 0.73
CA LYS A 80 19.10 26.76 -0.25
C LYS A 80 19.98 25.53 -0.21
N ILE A 81 19.37 24.35 -0.27
CA ILE A 81 20.07 23.08 -0.44
C ILE A 81 19.69 22.43 -1.77
N ASN A 82 20.61 21.66 -2.32
CA ASN A 82 20.35 20.76 -3.43
C ASN A 82 21.10 19.44 -3.24
N LEU A 83 20.54 18.38 -3.80
CA LEU A 83 21.11 17.04 -3.84
C LEU A 83 20.75 16.43 -5.19
N ASP A 84 21.74 16.00 -5.95
CA ASP A 84 21.58 15.22 -7.18
C ASP A 84 22.45 13.97 -7.06
N ALA A 85 21.86 12.79 -7.21
CA ALA A 85 22.55 11.52 -7.18
C ALA A 85 21.95 10.59 -8.23
N ALA A 86 22.78 10.01 -9.12
CA ALA A 86 22.31 8.96 -10.02
C ALA A 86 21.94 7.70 -9.22
N ASP A 87 22.65 7.46 -8.11
CA ASP A 87 22.35 6.47 -7.10
C ASP A 87 22.75 6.98 -5.70
N ILE A 88 21.76 7.19 -4.83
CA ILE A 88 21.97 7.66 -3.45
C ILE A 88 22.33 6.52 -2.48
N GLU A 89 22.09 5.26 -2.86
CA GLU A 89 22.19 4.13 -1.95
C GLU A 89 23.59 3.96 -1.34
N PRO A 90 24.70 4.05 -2.11
CA PRO A 90 26.04 3.96 -1.54
C PRO A 90 26.32 5.02 -0.48
N TRP A 91 25.78 6.23 -0.66
CA TRP A 91 25.96 7.35 0.26
C TRP A 91 25.21 7.11 1.57
N LEU A 92 23.95 6.70 1.49
CA LEU A 92 23.14 6.34 2.66
C LEU A 92 23.80 5.21 3.45
N MET A 93 24.21 4.13 2.77
CA MET A 93 24.87 3.00 3.41
C MET A 93 26.18 3.40 4.10
N THR A 94 27.01 4.25 3.47
CA THR A 94 28.24 4.78 4.10
C THR A 94 27.93 5.61 5.34
N THR A 95 26.80 6.32 5.38
CA THR A 95 26.33 7.04 6.57
C THR A 95 25.59 6.16 7.58
N GLY A 96 25.52 4.84 7.36
CA GLY A 96 24.86 3.89 8.26
C GLY A 96 23.34 3.81 8.10
N VAL A 97 22.79 4.41 7.05
CA VAL A 97 21.37 4.34 6.71
C VAL A 97 21.15 3.19 5.73
N GLY A 98 20.42 2.17 6.17
CA GLY A 98 19.93 1.09 5.32
C GLY A 98 18.44 1.28 5.07
N LEU A 99 18.03 1.40 3.81
CA LEU A 99 16.63 1.37 3.41
C LEU A 99 16.25 -0.06 2.99
N PRO A 100 15.02 -0.51 3.28
CA PRO A 100 14.49 -1.75 2.71
C PRO A 100 14.51 -1.70 1.17
N GLY A 101 14.87 -2.82 0.53
CA GLY A 101 14.90 -2.93 -0.93
C GLY A 101 16.12 -2.32 -1.64
N MET A 102 17.12 -1.84 -0.90
CA MET A 102 18.39 -1.38 -1.48
C MET A 102 19.12 -2.47 -2.29
N GLY A 103 19.96 -2.04 -3.22
CA GLY A 103 20.79 -2.87 -4.09
C GLY A 103 20.44 -2.79 -5.57
N THR A 104 19.44 -1.98 -5.93
CA THR A 104 19.03 -1.77 -7.33
C THR A 104 19.35 -0.37 -7.85
N GLY A 105 19.78 0.53 -6.96
CA GLY A 105 20.14 1.91 -7.26
C GLY A 105 18.94 2.84 -7.19
N THR A 106 19.08 3.94 -6.46
CA THR A 106 17.99 4.91 -6.25
C THR A 106 18.42 6.30 -6.70
N SER A 107 18.00 6.69 -7.91
CA SER A 107 18.23 8.07 -8.39
C SER A 107 17.47 9.08 -7.53
N THR A 108 18.11 10.19 -7.17
CA THR A 108 17.54 11.20 -6.28
C THR A 108 17.94 12.59 -6.76
N SER A 109 16.97 13.48 -6.93
CA SER A 109 17.20 14.90 -7.18
C SER A 109 16.27 15.68 -6.27
N LEU A 110 16.78 16.53 -5.39
CA LEU A 110 16.01 17.26 -4.39
C LEU A 110 16.56 18.67 -4.24
N ALA A 111 15.67 19.64 -4.06
CA ALA A 111 15.99 21.01 -3.68
C ALA A 111 14.98 21.53 -2.64
N ALA A 112 15.44 22.34 -1.69
CA ALA A 112 14.60 22.96 -0.67
C ALA A 112 15.24 24.24 -0.10
N ASP A 113 14.43 25.09 0.53
CA ASP A 113 14.93 26.07 1.50
C ASP A 113 15.10 25.38 2.86
N ALA A 114 16.31 25.37 3.39
CA ALA A 114 16.66 24.77 4.67
C ALA A 114 16.80 25.84 5.76
N ASP A 115 16.25 25.53 6.95
CA ASP A 115 16.45 26.28 8.19
C ASP A 115 16.79 25.29 9.30
N PHE A 116 18.07 25.28 9.71
CA PHE A 116 18.60 24.43 10.75
C PHE A 116 18.92 25.23 12.00
N GLY A 117 18.46 24.74 13.15
CA GLY A 117 18.84 25.27 14.46
C GLY A 117 18.23 24.46 15.59
N ASN A 118 18.88 24.46 16.76
CA ASN A 118 18.39 23.76 17.96
C ASN A 118 18.07 22.26 17.72
N GLY A 119 18.84 21.59 16.84
CA GLY A 119 18.66 20.17 16.51
C GLY A 119 17.50 19.85 15.55
N LEU A 120 16.82 20.86 15.03
CA LEU A 120 15.73 20.74 14.05
C LEU A 120 16.19 21.26 12.69
N LEU A 121 15.96 20.48 11.64
CA LEU A 121 16.09 20.89 10.25
C LEU A 121 14.71 21.03 9.63
N VAL A 122 14.33 22.25 9.24
CA VAL A 122 13.11 22.53 8.47
C VAL A 122 13.48 22.64 7.01
N LEU A 123 12.85 21.82 6.16
CA LEU A 123 12.94 21.86 4.72
C LEU A 123 11.62 22.37 4.17
N SER A 124 11.63 23.59 3.66
CA SER A 124 10.45 24.23 3.07
C SER A 124 10.51 24.22 1.56
N GLY A 125 9.36 23.98 0.92
CA GLY A 125 9.26 23.92 -0.54
C GLY A 125 10.17 22.86 -1.15
N LEU A 126 10.30 21.70 -0.48
CA LEU A 126 10.97 20.53 -1.03
C LEU A 126 10.36 20.23 -2.39
N THR A 127 11.20 20.07 -3.40
CA THR A 127 10.81 19.67 -4.76
C THR A 127 11.87 18.78 -5.37
N GLY A 128 11.45 17.84 -6.22
CA GLY A 128 12.37 16.98 -6.93
C GLY A 128 11.77 15.64 -7.32
N SER A 129 12.61 14.62 -7.39
CA SER A 129 12.21 13.25 -7.70
C SER A 129 13.07 12.20 -6.98
N ILE A 130 12.44 11.12 -6.55
CA ILE A 130 13.10 9.91 -6.05
C ILE A 130 12.71 8.78 -7.00
N ASN A 131 13.70 8.07 -7.53
CA ASN A 131 13.53 7.06 -8.58
C ASN A 131 12.66 7.55 -9.76
N LYS A 132 12.82 8.82 -10.15
CA LYS A 132 12.04 9.53 -11.19
C LYS A 132 10.58 9.81 -10.84
N ALA A 133 10.07 9.35 -9.69
CA ALA A 133 8.77 9.72 -9.17
C ALA A 133 8.89 11.09 -8.48
N ALA A 134 8.00 12.03 -8.82
CA ALA A 134 8.04 13.37 -8.25
C ALA A 134 7.73 13.36 -6.75
N VAL A 135 8.40 14.25 -6.03
CA VAL A 135 8.18 14.53 -4.60
C VAL A 135 8.14 16.03 -4.39
N SER A 136 7.20 16.49 -3.56
CA SER A 136 7.18 17.87 -3.09
C SER A 136 6.54 18.01 -1.71
N GLY A 137 6.83 19.10 -1.00
CA GLY A 137 6.18 19.41 0.27
C GLY A 137 7.07 20.12 1.27
N ASP A 138 6.76 19.97 2.55
CA ASP A 138 7.50 20.57 3.66
C ASP A 138 7.80 19.48 4.70
N ILE A 139 9.05 19.36 5.12
CA ILE A 139 9.51 18.32 6.05
C ILE A 139 10.37 18.91 7.16
N ASN A 140 10.06 18.52 8.38
CA ASN A 140 10.85 18.72 9.57
C ASN A 140 11.62 17.43 9.88
N ILE A 141 12.90 17.57 10.18
CA ILE A 141 13.78 16.45 10.54
C ILE A 141 14.44 16.76 11.88
N ASP A 142 14.20 15.90 12.86
CA ASP A 142 14.90 15.92 14.15
C ASP A 142 15.36 14.50 14.54
N ALA A 143 15.85 14.34 15.77
CA ALA A 143 16.23 13.05 16.31
C ALA A 143 15.35 12.68 17.52
N LYS A 144 14.66 11.54 17.43
CA LYS A 144 13.79 10.99 18.47
C LYS A 144 14.09 9.52 18.71
N ASP A 145 14.25 9.13 19.96
CA ASP A 145 14.54 7.75 20.37
C ASP A 145 15.78 7.12 19.70
N GLY A 146 16.76 7.97 19.35
CA GLY A 146 18.00 7.57 18.68
C GLY A 146 17.86 7.31 17.17
N LEU A 147 16.74 7.69 16.56
CA LEU A 147 16.48 7.61 15.13
C LEU A 147 16.15 8.99 14.56
N PRO A 148 16.39 9.24 13.26
CA PRO A 148 15.78 10.35 12.56
C PRO A 148 14.26 10.30 12.70
N HIS A 149 13.63 11.45 12.91
CA HIS A 149 12.18 11.60 12.90
C HIS A 149 11.79 12.62 11.85
N LEU A 150 10.89 12.22 10.96
CA LEU A 150 10.41 13.03 9.84
C LEU A 150 8.96 13.43 10.13
N ALA A 151 8.66 14.71 10.13
CA ALA A 151 7.30 15.20 10.31
C ALA A 151 6.95 16.27 9.27
N GLY A 152 5.75 16.22 8.69
CA GLY A 152 5.37 17.21 7.68
C GLY A 152 4.31 16.71 6.72
N ALA A 153 4.24 17.35 5.55
CA ALA A 153 3.31 17.00 4.50
C ALA A 153 4.04 16.82 3.17
N LEU A 154 3.73 15.73 2.46
CA LEU A 154 4.32 15.41 1.16
C LEU A 154 3.27 15.06 0.12
N ALA A 155 3.46 15.59 -1.08
CA ALA A 155 2.83 15.09 -2.30
C ALA A 155 3.81 14.21 -3.07
N LEU A 156 3.38 12.99 -3.39
CA LEU A 156 4.17 11.94 -4.04
C LEU A 156 3.46 11.46 -5.32
N ASP A 157 4.23 11.18 -6.37
CA ASP A 157 3.67 10.49 -7.54
C ASP A 157 3.28 9.05 -7.18
N GLU A 158 4.14 8.35 -6.46
CA GLU A 158 3.94 6.95 -6.08
C GLU A 158 4.47 6.70 -4.66
N LEU A 159 3.79 5.82 -3.94
CA LEU A 159 4.27 5.26 -2.68
C LEU A 159 3.93 3.77 -2.60
N ASP A 160 4.95 2.97 -2.33
CA ASP A 160 4.82 1.55 -2.00
C ASP A 160 4.99 1.35 -0.50
N LEU A 161 4.01 0.70 0.14
CA LEU A 161 4.03 0.38 1.56
C LEU A 161 4.78 -0.93 1.88
N ASP A 162 5.06 -1.78 0.87
CA ASP A 162 5.72 -3.07 1.07
C ASP A 162 7.10 -2.94 1.76
N PRO A 163 7.99 -2.00 1.38
CA PRO A 163 9.28 -1.86 2.04
C PRO A 163 9.16 -1.47 3.54
N LEU A 164 8.12 -0.72 3.91
CA LEU A 164 7.86 -0.37 5.31
C LEU A 164 7.42 -1.61 6.11
N ALA A 165 6.54 -2.42 5.55
CA ALA A 165 6.15 -3.69 6.16
C ALA A 165 7.35 -4.63 6.27
N VAL A 166 8.16 -4.75 5.23
CA VAL A 166 9.41 -5.54 5.23
C VAL A 166 10.36 -5.07 6.33
N SER A 167 10.53 -3.77 6.55
CA SER A 167 11.37 -3.25 7.65
C SER A 167 10.84 -3.59 9.04
N LEU A 168 9.53 -3.78 9.16
CA LEU A 168 8.89 -4.13 10.42
C LEU A 168 8.95 -5.62 10.71
N PHE A 169 8.82 -6.48 9.69
CA PHE A 169 8.69 -7.94 9.84
C PHE A 169 9.93 -8.74 9.37
N GLY A 170 10.77 -8.17 8.52
CA GLY A 170 11.99 -8.77 7.95
C GLY A 170 11.85 -9.19 6.48
N ASP A 171 12.98 -9.16 5.76
CA ASP A 171 13.09 -9.34 4.29
C ASP A 171 12.46 -10.61 3.74
N GLN A 172 12.46 -11.70 4.50
CA GLN A 172 11.99 -13.01 4.05
C GLN A 172 10.53 -13.29 4.44
N SER A 173 9.91 -12.40 5.21
CA SER A 173 8.55 -12.61 5.76
C SER A 173 7.45 -12.51 4.72
N PHE A 174 7.69 -11.75 3.64
CA PHE A 174 6.74 -11.56 2.54
C PHE A 174 7.19 -12.24 1.23
N ALA A 175 8.30 -12.98 1.26
CA ALA A 175 8.81 -13.65 0.07
C ALA A 175 7.77 -14.64 -0.50
N PRO A 176 7.54 -14.66 -1.84
CA PRO A 176 6.54 -15.53 -2.45
C PRO A 176 6.74 -17.00 -2.08
N ALA A 177 5.69 -17.64 -1.55
CA ALA A 177 5.69 -19.08 -1.29
C ALA A 177 5.35 -19.86 -2.57
N LYS A 178 5.82 -21.12 -2.66
CA LYS A 178 5.40 -22.06 -3.73
C LYS A 178 3.99 -22.59 -3.44
N GLY A 179 3.00 -21.70 -3.52
CA GLY A 179 1.59 -21.94 -3.19
C GLY A 179 1.24 -21.51 -1.76
N GLY A 180 0.09 -20.84 -1.62
CA GLY A 180 -0.38 -20.31 -0.34
C GLY A 180 0.39 -19.08 0.15
N TRP A 181 0.22 -18.78 1.43
CA TRP A 181 0.81 -17.62 2.09
C TRP A 181 2.25 -17.89 2.57
N PRO A 182 3.10 -16.85 2.67
CA PRO A 182 4.43 -16.98 3.26
C PRO A 182 4.39 -17.53 4.70
N THR A 183 5.22 -18.53 4.97
CA THR A 183 5.32 -19.22 6.26
C THR A 183 6.56 -18.83 7.06
N THR A 184 7.42 -17.98 6.51
CA THR A 184 8.63 -17.50 7.17
C THR A 184 8.24 -16.74 8.45
N PRO A 185 8.82 -17.10 9.62
CA PRO A 185 8.57 -16.37 10.85
C PRO A 185 8.99 -14.90 10.77
N PHE A 186 8.24 -14.03 11.42
CA PHE A 186 8.57 -12.61 11.55
C PHE A 186 9.80 -12.40 12.43
N SER A 187 10.57 -11.37 12.09
CA SER A 187 11.71 -10.90 12.85
C SER A 187 11.27 -10.36 14.20
N GLN A 188 12.07 -10.63 15.24
CA GLN A 188 11.77 -10.14 16.60
C GLN A 188 12.07 -8.65 16.78
N LYS A 189 12.85 -8.05 15.88
CA LYS A 189 13.27 -6.65 15.94
C LYS A 189 12.97 -5.98 14.62
N SER A 190 12.38 -4.80 14.69
CA SER A 190 12.24 -3.88 13.56
C SER A 190 13.61 -3.33 13.15
N THR A 191 13.81 -3.19 11.85
CA THR A 191 14.98 -2.54 11.23
C THR A 191 14.61 -1.19 10.62
N LEU A 192 13.56 -0.54 11.13
CA LEU A 192 13.12 0.76 10.63
C LEU A 192 14.25 1.79 10.68
N PRO A 193 14.55 2.48 9.56
CA PRO A 193 15.65 3.43 9.50
C PRO A 193 15.30 4.80 10.13
N PHE A 194 14.01 5.10 10.28
CA PHE A 194 13.50 6.36 10.83
C PHE A 194 12.10 6.20 11.42
N ASN A 195 11.67 7.18 12.20
CA ASN A 195 10.27 7.38 12.59
C ASN A 195 9.64 8.46 11.69
N ALA A 196 8.33 8.42 11.48
CA ALA A 196 7.64 9.42 10.67
C ALA A 196 6.23 9.76 11.20
N ASP A 197 5.83 11.02 11.08
CA ASP A 197 4.47 11.52 11.26
C ASP A 197 4.13 12.43 10.06
N LEU A 198 3.56 11.85 9.00
CA LEU A 198 3.40 12.49 7.69
C LEU A 198 1.95 12.57 7.26
N ASP A 199 1.53 13.72 6.74
CA ASP A 199 0.33 13.84 5.91
C ASP A 199 0.74 13.65 4.45
N LEU A 200 0.12 12.69 3.77
CA LEU A 200 0.53 12.23 2.45
C LEU A 200 -0.61 12.39 1.45
N ASP A 201 -0.30 13.01 0.31
CA ASP A 201 -1.09 12.95 -0.90
C ASP A 201 -0.31 12.16 -1.95
N THR A 202 -0.82 11.03 -2.42
CA THR A 202 -0.14 10.18 -3.41
C THR A 202 -0.99 9.90 -4.64
N SER A 203 -0.41 10.03 -5.84
CA SER A 203 -1.17 9.73 -7.07
C SER A 203 -1.41 8.22 -7.24
N ALA A 204 -0.44 7.40 -6.86
CA ALA A 204 -0.55 5.95 -6.75
C ALA A 204 -0.06 5.46 -5.39
N LEU A 205 -0.92 4.73 -4.67
CA LEU A 205 -0.59 4.05 -3.42
C LEU A 205 -0.62 2.54 -3.65
N ALA A 206 0.55 1.92 -3.70
CA ALA A 206 0.69 0.48 -3.80
C ALA A 206 0.67 -0.17 -2.41
N VAL A 207 -0.18 -1.18 -2.26
CA VAL A 207 -0.28 -2.02 -1.05
C VAL A 207 0.17 -3.43 -1.43
N GLY A 208 1.49 -3.59 -1.55
CA GLY A 208 2.11 -4.84 -2.02
C GLY A 208 1.50 -5.33 -3.34
N PRO A 209 1.43 -6.65 -3.58
CA PRO A 209 0.83 -7.20 -4.79
C PRO A 209 -0.71 -7.18 -4.80
N PHE A 210 -1.36 -6.62 -3.77
CA PHE A 210 -2.80 -6.81 -3.55
C PHE A 210 -3.66 -5.76 -4.24
N ALA A 211 -3.24 -4.50 -4.17
CA ALA A 211 -4.02 -3.39 -4.69
C ALA A 211 -3.14 -2.16 -4.97
N THR A 212 -3.58 -1.37 -5.94
CA THR A 212 -3.11 0.01 -6.15
C THR A 212 -4.32 0.92 -6.03
N ALA A 213 -4.29 1.80 -5.03
CA ALA A 213 -5.26 2.88 -4.91
C ALA A 213 -4.72 4.14 -5.60
N HIS A 214 -5.61 4.99 -6.10
CA HIS A 214 -5.26 6.20 -6.83
C HIS A 214 -5.77 7.45 -6.10
N ASP A 215 -5.12 8.59 -6.30
CA ASP A 215 -5.49 9.86 -5.68
C ASP A 215 -5.69 9.74 -4.16
N ALA A 216 -4.72 9.11 -3.49
CA ALA A 216 -4.80 8.80 -2.07
C ALA A 216 -4.39 10.00 -1.21
N SER A 217 -5.13 10.25 -0.14
CA SER A 217 -4.81 11.22 0.90
C SER A 217 -4.98 10.55 2.26
N PHE A 218 -3.96 10.60 3.12
CA PHE A 218 -3.95 9.92 4.42
C PHE A 218 -2.86 10.45 5.35
N SER A 219 -3.02 10.23 6.65
CA SER A 219 -1.94 10.43 7.63
C SER A 219 -1.24 9.10 7.92
N LEU A 220 0.09 9.10 7.89
CA LEU A 220 0.97 7.98 8.16
C LEU A 220 1.80 8.26 9.40
N LYS A 221 1.67 7.37 10.39
CA LYS A 221 2.60 7.29 11.51
C LYS A 221 3.42 6.00 11.43
N LEU A 222 4.74 6.16 11.50
CA LEU A 222 5.72 5.08 11.46
C LEU A 222 6.62 5.18 12.67
N ASP A 223 6.66 4.13 13.48
CA ASP A 223 7.58 4.02 14.61
C ASP A 223 7.92 2.56 14.89
N ARG A 224 8.70 2.31 15.95
CA ARG A 224 9.10 0.96 16.36
C ARG A 224 7.92 0.06 16.75
N GLU A 225 6.75 0.62 17.10
CA GLU A 225 5.55 -0.16 17.40
C GLU A 225 4.89 -0.65 16.11
N GLY A 226 4.93 0.18 15.05
CA GLY A 226 4.54 -0.22 13.71
C GLY A 226 4.09 0.91 12.80
N ILE A 227 3.20 0.56 11.88
CA ILE A 227 2.64 1.43 10.84
C ILE A 227 1.19 1.72 11.20
N HIS A 228 0.82 2.99 11.28
CA HIS A 228 -0.55 3.42 11.52
C HIS A 228 -0.95 4.35 10.37
N VAL A 229 -2.06 4.03 9.72
CA VAL A 229 -2.66 4.82 8.65
C VAL A 229 -4.03 5.27 9.12
N SER A 230 -4.27 6.58 9.11
CA SER A 230 -5.57 7.17 9.44
C SER A 230 -6.08 8.06 8.31
N ASP A 231 -7.39 8.31 8.34
CA ASP A 231 -8.07 9.22 7.41
C ASP A 231 -7.84 8.91 5.93
N LEU A 232 -7.56 7.64 5.59
CA LEU A 232 -7.37 7.22 4.21
C LEU A 232 -8.59 7.58 3.39
N LYS A 233 -8.37 8.25 2.26
CA LYS A 233 -9.32 8.51 1.19
C LYS A 233 -8.60 8.27 -0.13
N ALA A 234 -9.13 7.41 -0.99
CA ALA A 234 -8.54 7.14 -2.30
C ALA A 234 -9.60 6.61 -3.28
N LYS A 235 -9.19 6.39 -4.52
CA LYS A 235 -9.95 5.65 -5.54
C LYS A 235 -9.45 4.22 -5.64
N LEU A 236 -10.37 3.26 -5.65
CA LEU A 236 -10.04 1.84 -5.79
C LEU A 236 -11.18 1.10 -6.51
N TYR A 237 -10.85 0.27 -7.50
CA TYR A 237 -11.83 -0.50 -8.28
C TYR A 237 -13.01 0.33 -8.81
N GLY A 238 -12.74 1.56 -9.26
CA GLY A 238 -13.74 2.51 -9.77
C GLY A 238 -14.58 3.24 -8.71
N GLY A 239 -14.42 2.89 -7.42
CA GLY A 239 -15.14 3.49 -6.30
C GLY A 239 -14.25 4.36 -5.41
N ASP A 240 -14.85 4.88 -4.34
CA ASP A 240 -14.19 5.66 -3.28
C ASP A 240 -13.89 4.75 -2.08
N VAL A 241 -12.60 4.62 -1.72
CA VAL A 241 -12.19 3.88 -0.53
C VAL A 241 -11.86 4.86 0.60
N THR A 242 -12.36 4.54 1.80
CA THR A 242 -11.99 5.20 3.05
C THR A 242 -11.58 4.18 4.09
N GLY A 243 -10.63 4.48 4.96
CA GLY A 243 -10.25 3.53 6.01
C GLY A 243 -9.20 4.00 7.00
N LEU A 244 -8.88 3.09 7.91
CA LEU A 244 -7.80 3.21 8.88
C LEU A 244 -7.22 1.82 9.15
N PHE A 245 -5.91 1.76 9.35
CA PHE A 245 -5.16 0.51 9.46
C PHE A 245 -4.03 0.65 10.49
N ASP A 246 -3.87 -0.37 11.32
CA ASP A 246 -2.75 -0.55 12.21
C ASP A 246 -2.06 -1.87 11.87
N LEU A 247 -0.74 -1.81 11.69
CA LEU A 247 0.12 -2.97 11.48
C LEU A 247 1.29 -2.89 12.44
N LYS A 248 1.40 -3.86 13.35
CA LYS A 248 2.39 -3.88 14.43
C LYS A 248 3.18 -5.18 14.43
N ASN A 249 4.42 -5.11 14.91
CA ASN A 249 5.21 -6.29 15.22
C ASN A 249 5.72 -6.22 16.66
N THR A 250 5.21 -7.09 17.52
CA THR A 250 5.62 -7.21 18.92
C THR A 250 6.44 -8.48 19.09
N GLU A 251 7.77 -8.32 19.09
CA GLU A 251 8.73 -9.42 19.33
C GLU A 251 8.53 -10.65 18.42
N GLY A 252 8.18 -10.42 17.14
CA GLY A 252 7.93 -11.47 16.15
C GLY A 252 6.47 -11.94 16.10
N THR A 253 5.57 -11.28 16.84
CA THR A 253 4.13 -11.47 16.70
C THR A 253 3.55 -10.27 15.96
N GLY A 254 3.10 -10.50 14.74
CA GLY A 254 2.40 -9.51 13.94
C GLY A 254 0.96 -9.35 14.37
N LEU A 255 0.51 -8.10 14.45
CA LEU A 255 -0.86 -7.74 14.71
C LEU A 255 -1.34 -6.80 13.60
N PHE A 256 -2.53 -7.06 13.09
CA PHE A 256 -3.19 -6.17 12.15
C PHE A 256 -4.62 -5.88 12.63
N SER A 257 -5.03 -4.63 12.53
CA SER A 257 -6.43 -4.23 12.62
C SER A 257 -6.73 -3.18 11.56
N GLY A 258 -7.87 -3.31 10.90
CA GLY A 258 -8.27 -2.37 9.86
C GLY A 258 -9.76 -2.23 9.74
N GLN A 259 -10.20 -1.03 9.40
CA GLN A 259 -11.58 -0.74 9.00
C GLN A 259 -11.54 -0.06 7.65
N MET A 260 -12.39 -0.52 6.74
CA MET A 260 -12.45 -0.02 5.38
C MET A 260 -13.90 0.07 4.91
N ARG A 261 -14.19 1.10 4.13
CA ARG A 261 -15.40 1.22 3.32
C ARG A 261 -15.01 1.55 1.89
N LEU A 262 -15.56 0.81 0.93
CA LEU A 262 -15.41 1.03 -0.49
C LEU A 262 -16.80 1.34 -1.06
N ALA A 263 -17.06 2.56 -1.46
CA ALA A 263 -18.36 3.01 -1.96
C ALA A 263 -18.38 3.09 -3.50
N GLY A 264 -19.46 2.62 -4.11
CA GLY A 264 -19.70 2.72 -5.55
C GLY A 264 -18.69 1.99 -6.43
N SER A 265 -18.07 0.92 -5.93
CA SER A 265 -17.10 0.13 -6.70
C SER A 265 -17.73 -0.65 -7.84
N ASP A 266 -16.98 -0.91 -8.90
CA ASP A 266 -17.35 -1.83 -9.97
C ASP A 266 -17.09 -3.27 -9.52
N LEU A 267 -18.14 -4.08 -9.41
CA LEU A 267 -18.03 -5.47 -8.94
C LEU A 267 -17.19 -6.35 -9.87
N SER A 268 -17.16 -6.04 -11.17
CA SER A 268 -16.32 -6.77 -12.13
C SER A 268 -14.83 -6.44 -11.97
N ALA A 269 -14.49 -5.26 -11.42
CA ALA A 269 -13.13 -4.90 -11.05
C ALA A 269 -12.72 -5.50 -9.69
N VAL A 270 -13.67 -5.60 -8.75
CA VAL A 270 -13.43 -6.23 -7.43
C VAL A 270 -13.26 -7.75 -7.53
N LEU A 271 -14.07 -8.42 -8.35
CA LEU A 271 -14.07 -9.87 -8.54
C LEU A 271 -13.80 -10.22 -10.02
N PRO A 272 -12.57 -9.97 -10.52
CA PRO A 272 -12.26 -10.17 -11.92
C PRO A 272 -12.45 -11.64 -12.33
N GLY A 273 -13.19 -11.87 -13.41
CA GLY A 273 -13.45 -13.20 -13.97
C GLY A 273 -14.50 -14.03 -13.22
N ALA A 274 -15.14 -13.49 -12.17
CA ALA A 274 -16.18 -14.20 -11.42
C ALA A 274 -17.55 -14.25 -12.14
N GLY A 275 -17.71 -13.56 -13.27
CA GLY A 275 -19.00 -13.41 -13.94
C GLY A 275 -20.00 -12.58 -13.14
N ILE A 276 -19.51 -11.73 -12.22
CA ILE A 276 -20.32 -10.83 -11.40
C ILE A 276 -20.18 -9.41 -11.92
N GLY A 277 -21.31 -8.75 -12.14
CA GLY A 277 -21.39 -7.35 -12.56
C GLY A 277 -22.33 -6.53 -11.70
N GLY A 278 -22.31 -5.21 -11.91
CA GLY A 278 -23.04 -4.24 -11.12
C GLY A 278 -22.10 -3.33 -10.33
N SER A 279 -22.64 -2.63 -9.34
CA SER A 279 -21.84 -1.79 -8.44
C SER A 279 -22.06 -2.18 -6.98
N GLY A 280 -21.12 -1.83 -6.09
CA GLY A 280 -21.24 -2.21 -4.69
C GLY A 280 -20.63 -1.21 -3.71
N ASP A 281 -21.30 -1.08 -2.56
CA ASP A 281 -20.75 -0.49 -1.35
C ASP A 281 -20.34 -1.61 -0.40
N LEU A 282 -19.03 -1.75 -0.14
CA LEU A 282 -18.48 -2.75 0.76
C LEU A 282 -17.98 -2.07 2.04
N SER A 283 -18.15 -2.73 3.18
CA SER A 283 -17.49 -2.34 4.42
C SER A 283 -16.97 -3.56 5.15
N ALA A 284 -15.81 -3.44 5.78
CA ALA A 284 -15.20 -4.53 6.54
C ALA A 284 -14.41 -3.97 7.72
N ALA A 285 -14.50 -4.67 8.86
CA ALA A 285 -13.61 -4.51 10.00
C ALA A 285 -12.93 -5.85 10.25
N LEU A 286 -11.61 -5.89 10.10
CA LEU A 286 -10.81 -7.10 10.16
C LEU A 286 -9.68 -6.95 11.19
N SER A 287 -9.33 -8.05 11.84
CA SER A 287 -8.20 -8.11 12.75
C SER A 287 -7.55 -9.49 12.76
N THR A 288 -6.26 -9.54 13.06
CA THR A 288 -5.51 -10.78 13.16
C THR A 288 -4.26 -10.64 14.03
N SER A 289 -3.74 -11.78 14.49
CA SER A 289 -2.45 -11.92 15.15
C SER A 289 -1.78 -13.22 14.71
N GLY A 290 -0.49 -13.18 14.39
CA GLY A 290 0.25 -14.36 13.93
C GLY A 290 1.77 -14.16 13.96
N LYS A 291 2.53 -15.25 13.84
CA LYS A 291 4.01 -15.22 13.82
C LYS A 291 4.61 -15.25 12.40
N SER A 292 3.74 -15.29 11.40
CA SER A 292 4.02 -15.38 9.97
C SER A 292 2.76 -14.94 9.21
N VAL A 293 2.88 -14.67 7.91
CA VAL A 293 1.74 -14.21 7.08
C VAL A 293 0.64 -15.28 7.03
N ASP A 294 1.00 -16.54 6.81
CA ASP A 294 0.03 -17.65 6.82
C ASP A 294 -0.71 -17.79 8.15
N ALA A 295 -0.01 -17.64 9.28
CA ALA A 295 -0.61 -17.68 10.60
C ALA A 295 -1.56 -16.49 10.83
N MET A 296 -1.21 -15.30 10.32
CA MET A 296 -2.11 -14.15 10.35
C MET A 296 -3.36 -14.38 9.48
N ILE A 297 -3.23 -14.98 8.30
CA ILE A 297 -4.42 -15.29 7.49
C ILE A 297 -5.29 -16.35 8.16
N ALA A 298 -4.68 -17.41 8.70
CA ALA A 298 -5.40 -18.47 9.41
C ALA A 298 -6.09 -17.98 10.69
N ALA A 299 -5.59 -16.90 11.31
CA ALA A 299 -6.19 -16.26 12.49
C ALA A 299 -7.10 -15.06 12.15
N LEU A 300 -7.27 -14.75 10.86
CA LEU A 300 -8.05 -13.58 10.44
C LEU A 300 -9.50 -13.70 10.90
N SER A 301 -9.99 -12.63 11.50
CA SER A 301 -11.33 -12.53 12.04
C SER A 301 -11.94 -11.16 11.79
N GLY A 302 -13.27 -11.08 11.73
CA GLY A 302 -13.96 -9.83 11.55
C GLY A 302 -15.35 -9.98 10.96
N SER A 303 -15.88 -8.87 10.44
CA SER A 303 -17.19 -8.84 9.80
C SER A 303 -17.30 -7.67 8.85
N GLY A 304 -18.33 -7.71 8.01
CA GLY A 304 -18.60 -6.65 7.07
C GLY A 304 -19.96 -6.76 6.41
N THR A 305 -20.21 -5.83 5.49
CA THR A 305 -21.42 -5.77 4.68
C THR A 305 -21.07 -5.45 3.24
N ALA A 306 -21.92 -5.88 2.33
CA ALA A 306 -21.89 -5.54 0.92
C ALA A 306 -23.31 -5.18 0.47
N ALA A 307 -23.52 -3.92 0.11
CA ALA A 307 -24.74 -3.47 -0.56
C ALA A 307 -24.47 -3.46 -2.06
N LEU A 308 -25.07 -4.40 -2.77
CA LEU A 308 -24.87 -4.62 -4.20
C LEU A 308 -26.03 -3.99 -4.96
N LYS A 309 -25.73 -3.27 -6.04
CA LYS A 309 -26.71 -2.59 -6.89
C LYS A 309 -26.62 -3.08 -8.31
N ALA A 310 -27.79 -3.30 -8.91
CA ALA A 310 -27.93 -3.87 -10.25
C ALA A 310 -27.07 -5.14 -10.44
N LEU A 311 -27.07 -6.02 -9.42
CA LEU A 311 -26.29 -7.26 -9.42
C LEU A 311 -26.68 -8.12 -10.61
N LYS A 312 -25.66 -8.57 -11.33
CA LYS A 312 -25.77 -9.46 -12.48
C LYS A 312 -24.84 -10.65 -12.30
N VAL A 313 -25.36 -11.85 -12.54
CA VAL A 313 -24.59 -13.11 -12.48
C VAL A 313 -24.62 -13.77 -13.84
N ASP A 314 -23.49 -13.75 -14.54
CA ASP A 314 -23.33 -14.41 -15.83
C ASP A 314 -23.29 -15.93 -15.67
N GLY A 315 -23.74 -16.63 -16.72
CA GLY A 315 -23.78 -18.09 -16.73
C GLY A 315 -25.01 -18.68 -16.02
N ILE A 316 -26.04 -17.87 -15.77
CA ILE A 316 -27.31 -18.32 -15.19
C ILE A 316 -28.46 -17.75 -16.01
N ASN A 317 -29.27 -18.62 -16.61
CA ASN A 317 -30.41 -18.26 -17.45
C ASN A 317 -31.72 -18.30 -16.64
N PRO A 318 -32.29 -17.14 -16.24
CA PRO A 318 -33.55 -17.11 -15.49
C PRO A 318 -34.77 -17.51 -16.33
N ASP A 319 -34.68 -17.49 -17.65
CA ASP A 319 -35.78 -17.78 -18.57
C ASP A 319 -35.68 -19.20 -19.19
N GLY A 320 -34.76 -20.02 -18.66
CA GLY A 320 -34.46 -21.36 -19.18
C GLY A 320 -35.60 -22.37 -19.07
N PHE A 321 -36.61 -22.13 -18.24
CA PHE A 321 -37.65 -23.11 -17.92
C PHE A 321 -38.39 -23.63 -19.15
N GLY A 322 -38.91 -22.74 -20.00
CA GLY A 322 -39.65 -23.14 -21.20
C GLY A 322 -38.80 -23.97 -22.17
N ALA A 323 -37.51 -23.64 -22.31
CA ALA A 323 -36.59 -24.41 -23.15
C ALA A 323 -36.27 -25.80 -22.56
N ILE A 324 -36.22 -25.92 -21.22
CA ILE A 324 -36.06 -27.21 -20.53
C ILE A 324 -37.29 -28.09 -20.77
N ILE A 325 -38.49 -27.55 -20.58
CA ILE A 325 -39.76 -28.28 -20.82
C ILE A 325 -39.87 -28.71 -22.28
N ALA A 326 -39.62 -27.81 -23.24
CA ALA A 326 -39.67 -28.16 -24.67
C ALA A 326 -38.70 -29.29 -25.05
N LYS A 327 -37.52 -29.36 -24.43
CA LYS A 327 -36.56 -30.46 -24.63
C LYS A 327 -37.02 -31.76 -23.96
N ALA A 328 -37.59 -31.69 -22.77
CA ALA A 328 -38.18 -32.83 -22.08
C ALA A 328 -39.35 -33.43 -22.89
N ASP A 329 -40.25 -32.58 -23.40
CA ASP A 329 -41.39 -33.00 -24.23
C ASP A 329 -40.97 -33.66 -25.54
N ALA A 330 -39.88 -33.18 -26.16
CA ALA A 330 -39.32 -33.79 -27.36
C ALA A 330 -38.77 -35.21 -27.11
N ILE A 331 -38.33 -35.51 -25.89
CA ILE A 331 -37.92 -36.86 -25.45
C ILE A 331 -39.17 -37.70 -25.11
N GLY A 332 -40.21 -37.06 -24.55
CA GLY A 332 -41.49 -37.69 -24.23
C GLY A 332 -41.41 -38.57 -22.99
N ARG A 333 -42.14 -39.69 -22.99
CA ARG A 333 -42.36 -40.53 -21.79
C ARG A 333 -41.10 -41.16 -21.21
N ASP A 334 -40.04 -41.27 -22.01
CA ASP A 334 -38.79 -41.85 -21.55
C ASP A 334 -37.89 -40.82 -20.85
N ILE A 335 -38.37 -39.60 -20.58
CA ILE A 335 -37.63 -38.58 -19.85
C ILE A 335 -37.32 -39.05 -18.42
N ASP A 336 -36.07 -38.84 -18.01
CA ASP A 336 -35.58 -39.14 -16.68
C ASP A 336 -34.48 -38.15 -16.28
N THR A 337 -33.93 -38.32 -15.06
CA THR A 337 -32.85 -37.47 -14.54
C THR A 337 -31.59 -37.51 -15.41
N ALA A 338 -31.22 -38.68 -15.95
CA ALA A 338 -29.99 -38.83 -16.73
C ALA A 338 -30.11 -38.07 -18.05
N LYS A 339 -31.22 -38.22 -18.75
CA LYS A 339 -31.50 -37.49 -20.00
C LYS A 339 -31.65 -36.00 -19.76
N THR A 340 -32.26 -35.58 -18.65
CA THR A 340 -32.35 -34.17 -18.27
C THR A 340 -30.96 -33.56 -18.08
N ALA A 341 -30.04 -34.28 -17.44
CA ALA A 341 -28.67 -33.84 -17.20
C ALA A 341 -27.85 -33.64 -18.50
N GLU A 342 -28.24 -34.27 -19.62
CA GLU A 342 -27.57 -34.11 -20.92
C GLU A 342 -27.82 -32.74 -21.56
N PHE A 343 -28.92 -32.05 -21.23
CA PHE A 343 -29.27 -30.77 -21.86
C PHE A 343 -29.51 -29.62 -20.89
N ALA A 344 -30.00 -29.88 -19.67
CA ALA A 344 -30.39 -28.82 -18.74
C ALA A 344 -29.21 -27.94 -18.29
N PRO A 345 -28.01 -28.45 -17.95
CA PRO A 345 -26.90 -27.61 -17.52
C PRO A 345 -26.49 -26.57 -18.56
N ARG A 346 -26.54 -26.93 -19.85
CA ARG A 346 -26.24 -26.00 -20.94
C ARG A 346 -27.30 -24.90 -21.04
N ILE A 347 -28.59 -25.25 -20.96
CA ILE A 347 -29.69 -24.27 -21.02
C ILE A 347 -29.65 -23.32 -19.82
N VAL A 348 -29.42 -23.86 -18.63
CA VAL A 348 -29.25 -23.07 -17.39
C VAL A 348 -28.01 -22.20 -17.46
N GLY A 349 -26.92 -22.68 -18.09
CA GLY A 349 -25.64 -21.97 -18.21
C GLY A 349 -25.60 -20.87 -19.28
N GLU A 350 -26.56 -20.85 -20.21
CA GLU A 350 -26.60 -19.92 -21.35
C GLU A 350 -27.45 -18.69 -21.02
N GLY A 351 -26.90 -17.73 -20.26
CA GLY A 351 -27.61 -16.49 -19.95
C GLY A 351 -26.94 -15.62 -18.91
N SER A 352 -27.72 -14.67 -18.39
CA SER A 352 -27.31 -13.87 -17.25
C SER A 352 -28.50 -13.54 -16.35
N PHE A 353 -28.30 -13.70 -15.05
CA PHE A 353 -29.31 -13.51 -14.03
C PHE A 353 -29.19 -12.09 -13.45
N ALA A 354 -30.17 -11.25 -13.76
CA ALA A 354 -30.27 -9.90 -13.20
C ALA A 354 -31.02 -9.97 -11.85
N ALA A 355 -30.26 -9.94 -10.75
CA ALA A 355 -30.76 -10.04 -9.39
C ALA A 355 -31.26 -8.72 -8.79
N GLY A 356 -30.89 -7.58 -9.39
CA GLY A 356 -31.24 -6.26 -8.86
C GLY A 356 -30.41 -5.88 -7.63
N ASP A 357 -31.01 -5.19 -6.68
CA ASP A 357 -30.31 -4.68 -5.50
C ASP A 357 -30.40 -5.70 -4.35
N THR A 358 -29.29 -5.91 -3.63
CA THR A 358 -29.25 -6.87 -2.51
C THR A 358 -28.23 -6.46 -1.45
N ASP A 359 -28.52 -6.74 -0.19
CA ASP A 359 -27.64 -6.50 0.95
C ASP A 359 -27.16 -7.82 1.53
N VAL A 360 -25.84 -7.95 1.72
CA VAL A 360 -25.20 -9.16 2.24
C VAL A 360 -24.33 -8.79 3.43
N ALA A 361 -24.64 -9.35 4.59
CA ALA A 361 -23.72 -9.33 5.73
C ALA A 361 -22.78 -10.55 5.66
N PHE A 362 -21.55 -10.40 6.10
CA PHE A 362 -20.60 -11.51 6.19
C PHE A 362 -19.77 -11.46 7.46
N THR A 363 -19.28 -12.62 7.87
CA THR A 363 -18.28 -12.76 8.94
C THR A 363 -17.02 -13.41 8.38
N VAL A 364 -15.88 -13.10 8.99
CA VAL A 364 -14.61 -13.77 8.76
C VAL A 364 -14.21 -14.44 10.06
N ALA A 365 -13.93 -15.73 10.01
CA ALA A 365 -13.42 -16.49 11.15
C ALA A 365 -12.42 -17.53 10.66
N ASN A 366 -11.25 -17.57 11.32
CA ASN A 366 -10.14 -18.46 10.98
C ASN A 366 -9.73 -18.38 9.49
N GLY A 367 -9.69 -17.16 8.95
CA GLY A 367 -9.38 -16.95 7.52
C GLY A 367 -10.48 -17.40 6.55
N THR A 368 -11.67 -17.76 7.02
CA THR A 368 -12.81 -18.10 6.15
C THR A 368 -13.90 -17.04 6.24
N LEU A 369 -14.24 -16.43 5.11
CA LEU A 369 -15.41 -15.58 4.96
C LEU A 369 -16.66 -16.45 4.78
N ARG A 370 -17.73 -16.12 5.49
CA ARG A 370 -19.06 -16.75 5.37
C ARG A 370 -20.14 -15.69 5.31
N ALA A 371 -21.03 -15.80 4.34
CA ALA A 371 -22.29 -15.07 4.32
C ALA A 371 -23.44 -16.00 4.71
N PRO A 372 -24.52 -15.50 5.33
CA PRO A 372 -25.78 -16.23 5.39
C PRO A 372 -26.26 -16.60 3.98
N PRO A 373 -27.14 -17.62 3.85
CA PRO A 373 -27.74 -17.95 2.57
C PRO A 373 -28.38 -16.71 1.94
N ILE A 374 -27.96 -16.39 0.70
CA ILE A 374 -28.50 -15.29 -0.08
C ILE A 374 -29.61 -15.81 -0.99
N SER A 375 -30.67 -15.01 -1.15
CA SER A 375 -31.77 -15.27 -2.07
C SER A 375 -31.92 -14.08 -2.99
N LEU A 376 -31.72 -14.31 -4.28
CA LEU A 376 -31.74 -13.30 -5.33
C LEU A 376 -32.97 -13.54 -6.21
N ASP A 377 -33.86 -12.56 -6.26
CA ASP A 377 -35.10 -12.66 -7.02
C ASP A 377 -34.97 -12.03 -8.41
N ASN A 378 -35.53 -12.72 -9.40
CA ASN A 378 -35.72 -12.24 -10.76
C ASN A 378 -37.15 -12.61 -11.22
N PRO A 379 -37.76 -11.89 -12.19
CA PRO A 379 -39.08 -12.23 -12.71
C PRO A 379 -39.24 -13.68 -13.20
N GLY A 380 -38.18 -14.29 -13.75
CA GLY A 380 -38.22 -15.66 -14.28
C GLY A 380 -37.85 -16.75 -13.28
N ALA A 381 -37.06 -16.44 -12.24
CA ALA A 381 -36.55 -17.41 -11.29
C ALA A 381 -36.05 -16.77 -9.98
N THR A 382 -35.89 -17.59 -8.95
CA THR A 382 -35.20 -17.23 -7.70
C THR A 382 -33.90 -18.03 -7.62
N LEU A 383 -32.78 -17.36 -7.37
CA LEU A 383 -31.46 -17.97 -7.19
C LEU A 383 -31.07 -17.90 -5.71
N SER A 384 -30.96 -19.05 -5.05
CA SER A 384 -30.42 -19.13 -3.68
C SER A 384 -28.97 -19.60 -3.71
N ALA A 385 -28.10 -19.04 -2.87
CA ALA A 385 -26.72 -19.49 -2.75
C ALA A 385 -26.16 -19.38 -1.31
N ASP A 386 -25.37 -20.37 -0.92
CA ASP A 386 -24.45 -20.36 0.20
C ASP A 386 -23.05 -20.02 -0.33
N VAL A 387 -22.45 -18.94 0.18
CA VAL A 387 -21.14 -18.45 -0.27
C VAL A 387 -20.14 -18.52 0.87
N THR A 388 -19.00 -19.15 0.58
CA THR A 388 -17.84 -19.20 1.48
C THR A 388 -16.57 -18.90 0.69
N ALA A 389 -15.68 -18.09 1.25
CA ALA A 389 -14.34 -17.89 0.70
C ALA A 389 -13.29 -18.27 1.74
N ASP A 390 -12.46 -19.26 1.42
CA ASP A 390 -11.32 -19.65 2.25
C ASP A 390 -10.09 -18.86 1.80
N LEU A 391 -9.68 -17.88 2.60
CA LEU A 391 -8.54 -17.02 2.32
C LEU A 391 -7.22 -17.75 2.51
N ASN A 392 -7.18 -18.88 3.23
CA ASN A 392 -5.96 -19.68 3.39
C ASN A 392 -5.55 -20.33 2.06
N THR A 393 -6.55 -20.72 1.26
CA THR A 393 -6.38 -21.42 -0.02
C THR A 393 -6.72 -20.57 -1.24
N SER A 394 -7.24 -19.35 -1.02
CA SER A 394 -7.78 -18.46 -2.05
C SER A 394 -8.90 -19.12 -2.87
N ILE A 395 -9.70 -19.99 -2.25
CA ILE A 395 -10.80 -20.70 -2.90
C ILE A 395 -12.13 -20.07 -2.50
N VAL A 396 -12.91 -19.66 -3.50
CA VAL A 396 -14.32 -19.28 -3.33
C VAL A 396 -15.19 -20.47 -3.70
N THR A 397 -16.14 -20.81 -2.83
CA THR A 397 -17.16 -21.83 -3.08
C THR A 397 -18.53 -21.18 -2.98
N ALA A 398 -19.33 -21.36 -4.02
CA ALA A 398 -20.74 -21.04 -4.04
C ALA A 398 -21.53 -22.32 -4.31
N LYS A 399 -22.54 -22.62 -3.49
CA LYS A 399 -23.47 -23.73 -3.71
C LYS A 399 -24.87 -23.18 -3.64
N GLY A 400 -25.74 -23.59 -4.55
CA GLY A 400 -27.04 -22.96 -4.66
C GLY A 400 -28.05 -23.77 -5.45
N ALA A 401 -29.23 -23.18 -5.59
CA ALA A 401 -30.33 -23.68 -6.39
C ALA A 401 -30.94 -22.54 -7.20
N LEU A 402 -31.31 -22.85 -8.44
CA LEU A 402 -32.12 -21.98 -9.29
C LEU A 402 -33.53 -22.56 -9.34
N THR A 403 -34.50 -21.80 -8.84
CA THR A 403 -35.92 -22.19 -8.83
C THR A 403 -36.66 -21.35 -9.85
N TYR A 404 -37.05 -21.99 -10.96
CA TYR A 404 -37.84 -21.33 -12.00
C TYR A 404 -39.26 -21.02 -11.53
N ARG A 405 -39.78 -19.87 -11.93
CA ARG A 405 -41.18 -19.50 -11.73
C ARG A 405 -41.97 -20.08 -12.93
N PRO A 406 -42.92 -21.01 -12.70
CA PRO A 406 -43.50 -21.79 -13.79
C PRO A 406 -44.38 -20.96 -14.75
N GLY A 407 -44.94 -19.82 -14.31
CA GLY A 407 -45.73 -18.95 -15.18
C GLY A 407 -46.86 -19.69 -15.88
N ASP A 408 -46.91 -19.63 -17.22
CA ASP A 408 -47.90 -20.32 -18.05
C ASP A 408 -47.76 -21.86 -18.03
N GLU A 409 -46.61 -22.38 -17.63
CA GLU A 409 -46.32 -23.81 -17.48
C GLU A 409 -46.72 -24.35 -16.09
N ALA A 410 -47.43 -23.56 -15.28
CA ALA A 410 -47.90 -23.98 -13.97
C ALA A 410 -48.95 -25.09 -14.09
N LEU A 411 -48.65 -26.28 -13.57
CA LEU A 411 -49.63 -27.35 -13.46
C LEU A 411 -50.61 -27.04 -12.32
N VAL A 412 -51.92 -27.12 -12.61
CA VAL A 412 -52.95 -27.00 -11.57
C VAL A 412 -52.83 -28.19 -10.60
N GLY A 413 -52.44 -27.93 -9.35
CA GLY A 413 -52.43 -28.93 -8.27
C GLY A 413 -51.09 -29.59 -7.96
N SER A 414 -49.97 -29.09 -8.48
CA SER A 414 -48.62 -29.48 -8.04
C SER A 414 -48.03 -28.41 -7.12
N GLU A 415 -47.72 -28.78 -5.88
CA GLU A 415 -46.79 -28.04 -5.00
C GLU A 415 -45.33 -28.42 -5.33
#